data_AF-F1Z7V8-F1
#
_entry.id   AF-F1Z7V8-F1
#
_cell.length_a   1.000
_cell.length_b   1.000
_cell.length_c   1.000
_cell.angle_alpha   90.00
_cell.angle_beta   90.00
_cell.angle_gamma   90.00
#
_symmetry.space_group_name_H-M   'P 1'
#
loop_
_entity.id
_entity.type
_entity.pdbx_description
1 polymer ?
#
loop_
_entity_poly.entity_id
_entity_poly.type
_entity_poly.pdbx_seq_one_letter_code
_entity_poly.pdbx_strand_id
1 'polypeptide(L)'
;MLIAFNKPYGVLCQFTDESTGPARPTLATFIDVPGVYPAGRLDLDSEGLLLLTDDGRLQARIADPRYKAPKTYLVQVEGEPDEDALAALRRGVRLKDGMTLPAQVERIEAPDLWPRNPPVRFRKSVPDCWLKLILREGRNRQVRRMTAAVGHPTLRLVRWRIGDWTLEGIAPGEWREVPV
;
A
#
# COMPACT_ATOMS: atom_id res chain seq x y z
N MET A 1 8.79 -18.45 -9.48
CA MET A 1 8.79 -17.15 -10.19
C MET A 1 8.31 -16.06 -9.25
N LEU A 2 8.74 -14.81 -9.43
CA LEU A 2 8.23 -13.65 -8.67
C LEU A 2 7.80 -12.54 -9.62
N ILE A 3 6.56 -12.09 -9.46
CA ILE A 3 5.95 -11.00 -10.24
C ILE A 3 5.80 -9.77 -9.35
N ALA A 4 6.20 -8.61 -9.87
CA ALA A 4 5.87 -7.30 -9.33
C ALA A 4 4.73 -6.70 -10.15
N PHE A 5 3.57 -6.51 -9.53
CA PHE A 5 2.38 -5.94 -10.15
C PHE A 5 2.07 -4.57 -9.54
N ASN A 6 1.78 -3.58 -10.38
CA ASN A 6 1.27 -2.29 -9.93
C ASN A 6 -0.26 -2.34 -9.86
N LYS A 7 -0.80 -2.75 -8.70
CA LYS A 7 -2.25 -2.94 -8.52
C LYS A 7 -2.99 -1.60 -8.62
N PRO A 8 -3.95 -1.45 -9.55
CA PRO A 8 -4.80 -0.25 -9.61
C PRO A 8 -5.73 -0.13 -8.40
N TYR A 9 -6.23 1.09 -8.17
CA TYR A 9 -7.30 1.36 -7.21
C TYR A 9 -8.57 0.60 -7.60
N GLY A 10 -9.32 0.08 -6.61
CA GLY A 10 -10.60 -0.57 -6.87
C GLY A 10 -10.49 -2.02 -7.39
N VAL A 11 -9.27 -2.58 -7.45
CA VAL A 11 -9.03 -3.98 -7.80
C VAL A 11 -8.89 -4.84 -6.55
N LEU A 12 -9.62 -5.96 -6.49
CA LEU A 12 -9.53 -6.92 -5.39
C LEU A 12 -8.20 -7.68 -5.43
N CYS A 13 -7.60 -7.92 -4.27
CA CYS A 13 -6.36 -8.69 -4.13
C CYS A 13 -6.64 -10.20 -4.05
N GLN A 14 -7.27 -10.74 -5.10
CA GLN A 14 -7.61 -12.15 -5.29
C GLN A 14 -7.87 -12.37 -6.78
N PHE A 15 -7.76 -13.62 -7.26
CA PHE A 15 -8.05 -13.98 -8.66
C PHE A 15 -9.55 -14.24 -8.90
N THR A 16 -10.21 -14.87 -7.92
CA THR A 16 -11.64 -15.19 -7.97
C THR A 16 -12.45 -14.09 -7.28
N ASP A 17 -13.52 -13.59 -7.91
CA ASP A 17 -14.47 -12.71 -7.22
C ASP A 17 -15.39 -13.56 -6.34
N GLU A 18 -15.31 -13.36 -5.03
CA GLU A 18 -16.16 -14.02 -4.02
C GLU A 18 -17.14 -13.03 -3.39
N SER A 19 -17.24 -11.81 -3.94
CA SER A 19 -18.06 -10.76 -3.34
C SER A 19 -19.54 -10.94 -3.66
N THR A 20 -20.40 -10.69 -2.66
CA THR A 20 -21.87 -10.74 -2.79
C THR A 20 -22.48 -9.43 -3.31
N GLY A 21 -21.64 -8.44 -3.62
CA GLY A 21 -22.04 -7.10 -4.08
C GLY A 21 -21.85 -6.91 -5.58
N PRO A 22 -21.78 -5.64 -6.05
CA PRO A 22 -21.44 -5.36 -7.43
C PRO A 22 -20.08 -5.96 -7.78
N ALA A 23 -19.99 -6.61 -8.94
CA ALA A 23 -18.77 -7.24 -9.44
C ALA A 23 -17.62 -6.23 -9.43
N ARG A 24 -16.44 -6.67 -8.96
CA ARG A 24 -15.25 -5.83 -8.92
C ARG A 24 -14.12 -6.48 -9.73
N PRO A 25 -13.27 -5.68 -10.39
CA PRO A 25 -12.09 -6.23 -11.05
C PRO A 25 -11.22 -7.00 -10.06
N THR A 26 -10.71 -8.15 -10.49
CA THR A 26 -9.82 -9.02 -9.73
C THR A 26 -8.42 -8.99 -10.35
N LEU A 27 -7.48 -9.71 -9.76
CA LEU A 27 -6.13 -9.88 -10.32
C LEU A 27 -6.17 -10.58 -11.69
N ALA A 28 -7.16 -11.44 -11.93
CA ALA A 28 -7.34 -12.16 -13.19
C ALA A 28 -7.61 -11.23 -14.39
N THR A 29 -8.05 -9.99 -14.15
CA THR A 29 -8.21 -8.98 -15.20
C THR A 29 -6.87 -8.49 -15.77
N PHE A 30 -5.78 -8.61 -15.01
CA PHE A 30 -4.48 -8.02 -15.33
C PHE A 30 -3.36 -9.06 -15.47
N ILE A 31 -3.53 -10.23 -14.86
CA ILE A 31 -2.50 -11.25 -14.74
C ILE A 31 -3.07 -12.57 -15.25
N ASP A 32 -2.61 -12.99 -16.43
CA ASP A 32 -2.99 -14.26 -17.07
C ASP A 32 -1.95 -15.38 -16.78
N VAL A 33 -1.24 -15.26 -15.66
CA VAL A 33 -0.22 -16.22 -15.26
C VAL A 33 -0.85 -17.23 -14.29
N PRO A 34 -0.94 -18.52 -14.64
CA PRO A 34 -1.57 -19.51 -13.77
C PRO A 34 -0.70 -19.82 -12.55
N GLY A 35 -1.36 -20.19 -11.44
CA GLY A 35 -0.69 -20.73 -10.25
C GLY A 35 0.01 -19.70 -9.35
N VAL A 36 0.08 -18.42 -9.74
CA VAL A 36 0.61 -17.38 -8.86
C VAL A 36 -0.44 -16.86 -7.88
N TYR A 37 0.01 -16.45 -6.70
CA TYR A 37 -0.85 -15.85 -5.68
C TYR A 37 -0.12 -14.74 -4.92
N PRO A 38 -0.87 -13.79 -4.31
CA PRO A 38 -0.28 -12.67 -3.60
C PRO A 38 0.66 -13.07 -2.45
N ALA A 39 1.88 -12.54 -2.49
CA ALA A 39 2.83 -12.53 -1.38
C ALA A 39 2.60 -11.32 -0.47
N GLY A 40 1.50 -11.42 0.29
CA GLY A 40 0.99 -10.34 1.13
C GLY A 40 -0.10 -9.55 0.43
N ARG A 41 -1.20 -9.28 1.14
CA ARG A 41 -2.38 -8.62 0.56
C ARG A 41 -2.16 -7.11 0.41
N LEU A 42 -2.94 -6.51 -0.49
CA LEU A 42 -3.11 -5.07 -0.63
C LEU A 42 -4.60 -4.75 -0.70
N ASP A 43 -5.06 -3.78 0.08
CA ASP A 43 -6.49 -3.51 0.17
C ASP A 43 -7.09 -3.02 -1.15
N LEU A 44 -8.40 -3.22 -1.32
CA LEU A 44 -9.17 -2.78 -2.49
C LEU A 44 -8.93 -1.30 -2.81
N ASP A 45 -8.93 -0.46 -1.78
CA ASP A 45 -8.80 0.99 -1.87
C ASP A 45 -7.34 1.49 -1.84
N SER A 46 -6.37 0.57 -1.89
CA SER A 46 -4.93 0.88 -1.98
C SER A 46 -4.40 0.55 -3.36
N GLU A 47 -3.31 1.21 -3.73
CA GLU A 47 -2.65 1.11 -5.03
C GLU A 47 -1.20 0.63 -4.87
N GLY A 48 -0.58 0.22 -5.97
CA GLY A 48 0.86 0.01 -6.03
C GLY A 48 1.28 -1.45 -5.87
N LEU A 49 2.51 -1.62 -5.37
CA LEU A 49 3.26 -2.88 -5.45
C LEU A 49 2.53 -4.01 -4.76
N LEU A 50 2.17 -5.01 -5.55
CA LEU A 50 1.74 -6.32 -5.12
C LEU A 50 2.73 -7.33 -5.67
N LEU A 51 3.34 -8.12 -4.79
CA LEU A 51 4.19 -9.23 -5.20
C LEU A 51 3.31 -10.48 -5.34
N LEU A 52 3.53 -11.26 -6.39
CA LEU A 52 2.88 -12.55 -6.60
C LEU A 52 3.91 -13.62 -6.92
N THR A 53 3.70 -14.83 -6.43
CA THR A 53 4.61 -15.96 -6.64
C THR A 53 3.83 -17.26 -6.68
N ASP A 54 4.37 -18.25 -7.36
CA ASP A 54 3.91 -19.64 -7.33
C ASP A 54 4.59 -20.44 -6.20
N ASP A 55 5.78 -20.01 -5.74
CA ASP A 55 6.54 -20.64 -4.64
C ASP A 55 6.00 -20.25 -3.25
N GLY A 56 5.50 -21.25 -2.51
CA GLY A 56 4.96 -21.07 -1.15
C GLY A 56 5.99 -20.74 -0.08
N ARG A 57 7.24 -21.15 -0.25
CA ARG A 57 8.33 -20.78 0.66
C ARG A 57 8.67 -19.31 0.50
N LEU A 58 8.78 -18.85 -0.76
CA LEU A 58 9.00 -17.44 -1.06
C LEU A 58 7.82 -16.59 -0.58
N GLN A 59 6.59 -17.06 -0.80
CA GLN A 59 5.40 -16.38 -0.33
C GLN A 59 5.41 -16.19 1.18
N ALA A 60 5.66 -17.27 1.93
CA ALA A 60 5.73 -17.22 3.38
C ALA A 60 6.85 -16.27 3.83
N ARG A 61 8.02 -16.29 3.18
CA ARG A 61 9.14 -15.39 3.49
C ARG A 61 8.79 -13.91 3.32
N ILE A 62 8.06 -13.56 2.27
CA ILE A 62 7.67 -12.16 1.99
C ILE A 62 6.52 -11.73 2.91
N ALA A 63 5.53 -12.59 3.12
CA ALA A 63 4.30 -12.27 3.84
C ALA A 63 4.45 -12.36 5.37
N ASP A 64 5.37 -13.19 5.88
CA ASP A 64 5.50 -13.44 7.31
C ASP A 64 6.03 -12.18 8.04
N PRO A 65 5.29 -11.67 9.04
CA PRO A 65 5.69 -10.51 9.83
C PRO A 65 7.07 -10.63 10.48
N ARG A 66 7.59 -11.84 10.71
CA ARG A 66 8.91 -12.09 11.32
C ARG A 66 10.06 -11.56 10.48
N TYR A 67 9.95 -11.60 9.15
CA TYR A 67 11.02 -11.12 8.26
C TYR A 67 11.05 -9.60 8.15
N LYS A 68 9.99 -8.90 8.61
CA LYS A 68 9.94 -7.44 8.79
C LYS A 68 10.46 -6.64 7.58
N ALA A 69 10.27 -7.17 6.37
CA ALA A 69 10.69 -6.50 5.15
C ALA A 69 10.07 -5.10 5.11
N PRO A 70 10.89 -4.03 5.02
CA PRO A 70 10.41 -2.67 5.08
C PRO A 70 9.49 -2.39 3.90
N LYS A 71 8.37 -1.74 4.16
CA LYS A 71 7.37 -1.36 3.16
C LYS A 71 7.32 0.14 3.10
N THR A 72 7.61 0.70 1.93
CA THR A 72 7.53 2.14 1.70
C THR A 72 6.18 2.46 1.09
N TYR A 73 5.48 3.42 1.70
CA TYR A 73 4.20 3.92 1.26
C TYR A 73 4.31 5.40 0.94
N LEU A 74 3.70 5.80 -0.17
CA LEU A 74 3.41 7.19 -0.50
C LEU A 74 1.95 7.44 -0.14
N VAL A 75 1.72 8.41 0.73
CA VAL A 75 0.44 8.59 1.40
C VAL A 75 0.01 10.04 1.24
N GLN A 76 -1.09 10.26 0.52
CA GLN A 76 -1.76 11.55 0.51
C GLN A 76 -2.70 11.60 1.70
N VAL A 77 -2.62 12.67 2.50
CA VAL A 77 -3.45 12.87 3.70
C VAL A 77 -4.20 14.19 3.63
N GLU A 78 -5.36 14.25 4.29
CA GLU A 78 -6.11 15.49 4.45
C GLU A 78 -5.40 16.42 5.46
N GLY A 79 -5.30 17.71 5.13
CA GLY A 79 -4.59 18.71 5.91
C GLY A 79 -3.07 18.59 5.82
N GLU A 80 -2.39 19.34 6.69
CA GLU A 80 -0.93 19.39 6.77
C GLU A 80 -0.49 18.98 8.18
N PRO A 81 -0.02 17.73 8.39
CA PRO A 81 0.42 17.28 9.71
C PRO A 81 1.64 18.06 10.19
N ASP A 82 1.51 18.75 11.31
CA ASP A 82 2.63 19.45 11.95
C ASP A 82 3.72 18.49 12.46
N GLU A 83 4.83 19.03 12.96
CA GLU A 83 5.93 18.20 13.45
C GLU A 83 5.55 17.34 14.66
N ASP A 84 4.57 17.74 15.47
CA ASP A 84 4.11 16.93 16.60
C ASP A 84 3.37 15.68 16.10
N ALA A 85 2.49 15.84 15.10
CA ALA A 85 1.81 14.74 14.42
C ALA A 85 2.82 13.81 13.71
N LEU A 86 3.79 14.37 12.98
CA LEU A 86 4.84 13.58 12.33
C LEU A 86 5.71 12.84 13.35
N ALA A 87 6.11 13.50 14.44
CA ALA A 87 6.88 12.88 15.51
C ALA A 87 6.10 11.77 16.23
N ALA A 88 4.78 11.93 16.42
CA ALA A 88 3.92 10.88 16.95
C ALA A 88 3.89 9.65 16.02
N LEU A 89 3.75 9.85 14.71
CA LEU A 89 3.82 8.74 13.74
C LEU A 89 5.19 8.05 13.75
N ARG A 90 6.29 8.80 13.86
CA ARG A 90 7.66 8.26 13.93
C ARG A 90 7.89 7.41 15.19
N ARG A 91 7.46 7.89 16.36
CA ARG A 91 7.57 7.17 17.65
C ARG A 91 6.65 5.96 17.72
N GLY A 92 5.51 6.03 17.03
CA GLY A 92 4.45 5.03 17.05
C GLY A 92 3.23 5.53 17.82
N VAL A 93 2.05 5.13 17.35
CA VAL A 93 0.75 5.58 17.85
C VAL A 93 -0.05 4.41 18.42
N ARG A 94 -0.93 4.70 19.38
CA ARG A 94 -1.82 3.68 19.95
C ARG A 94 -3.01 3.46 19.02
N LEU A 95 -3.16 2.23 18.52
CA LEU A 95 -4.33 1.78 17.79
C LEU A 95 -5.15 0.79 18.64
N LYS A 96 -6.34 0.39 18.17
CA LYS A 96 -7.23 -0.56 18.87
C LYS A 96 -6.56 -1.89 19.23
N ASP A 97 -5.66 -2.36 18.37
CA ASP A 97 -4.88 -3.59 18.46
C ASP A 97 -3.48 -3.36 19.07
N GLY A 98 -3.25 -2.23 19.77
CA GLY A 98 -2.01 -1.93 20.51
C GLY A 98 -1.14 -0.83 19.89
N MET A 99 0.04 -0.58 20.47
CA MET A 99 1.02 0.37 19.91
C MET A 99 1.55 -0.10 18.57
N THR A 100 1.77 0.83 17.64
CA THR A 100 2.60 0.55 16.46
C THR A 100 4.07 0.56 16.84
N LEU A 101 4.89 -0.15 16.06
CA LEU A 101 6.33 -0.02 16.08
C LEU A 101 6.73 1.39 15.58
N PRO A 102 7.94 1.85 15.93
CA PRO A 102 8.51 3.04 15.32
C PRO A 102 8.56 2.94 13.80
N ALA A 103 8.35 4.07 13.14
CA ALA A 103 8.29 4.20 11.69
C ALA A 103 9.20 5.33 11.21
N GLN A 104 9.62 5.27 9.95
CA GLN A 104 10.20 6.46 9.31
C GLN A 104 9.07 7.20 8.60
N VAL A 105 8.99 8.51 8.85
CA VAL A 105 7.93 9.37 8.32
C VAL A 105 8.55 10.70 7.93
N GLU A 106 8.34 11.10 6.69
CA GLU A 106 8.74 12.39 6.16
C GLU A 106 7.61 12.98 5.32
N ARG A 107 7.52 14.30 5.32
CA ARG A 107 6.74 15.01 4.32
C ARG A 107 7.54 15.06 3.02
N ILE A 108 6.87 14.85 1.89
CA ILE A 108 7.47 14.89 0.57
C ILE A 108 6.67 15.81 -0.34
N GLU A 109 7.29 16.26 -1.42
CA GLU A 109 6.56 16.86 -2.53
C GLU A 109 5.60 15.83 -3.15
N ALA A 110 4.58 16.33 -3.86
CA ALA A 110 3.66 15.47 -4.57
C ALA A 110 4.46 14.60 -5.57
N PRO A 111 4.45 13.26 -5.42
CA PRO A 111 5.20 12.39 -6.31
C PRO A 111 4.53 12.37 -7.69
N ASP A 112 5.35 12.20 -8.73
CA ASP A 112 4.86 11.96 -10.10
C ASP A 112 4.25 10.55 -10.18
N LEU A 113 2.96 10.48 -9.88
CA LEU A 113 2.16 9.27 -9.93
C LEU A 113 1.10 9.39 -11.00
N TRP A 114 0.69 8.25 -11.53
CA TRP A 114 -0.47 8.16 -12.41
C TRP A 114 -1.74 8.74 -11.78
N PRO A 115 -2.68 9.24 -12.60
CA PRO A 115 -3.98 9.67 -12.12
C PRO A 115 -4.75 8.49 -11.54
N ARG A 116 -5.44 8.72 -10.41
CA ARG A 116 -6.32 7.70 -9.81
C ARG A 116 -7.69 7.74 -10.47
N ASN A 117 -8.28 6.58 -10.74
CA ASN A 117 -9.68 6.46 -11.18
C ASN A 117 -10.51 5.68 -10.15
N PRO A 118 -11.58 6.26 -9.57
CA PRO A 118 -11.95 7.67 -9.65
C PRO A 118 -10.90 8.58 -8.98
N PRO A 119 -10.86 9.88 -9.33
CA PRO A 119 -9.93 10.82 -8.70
C PRO A 119 -10.13 10.87 -7.19
N VAL A 120 -9.08 11.29 -6.47
CA VAL A 120 -9.18 11.55 -5.04
C VAL A 120 -10.23 12.64 -4.82
N ARG A 121 -11.18 12.37 -3.91
CA ARG A 121 -12.17 13.39 -3.53
C ARG A 121 -11.45 14.39 -2.64
N PHE A 122 -11.22 15.59 -3.14
CA PHE A 122 -10.67 16.69 -2.36
C PHE A 122 -11.76 17.75 -2.11
N ARG A 123 -11.64 18.45 -0.98
CA ARG A 123 -12.46 19.63 -0.69
C ARG A 123 -11.61 20.85 -1.04
N LYS A 124 -12.11 21.74 -1.91
CA LYS A 124 -11.36 22.95 -2.33
C LYS A 124 -10.83 23.80 -1.17
N SER A 125 -11.48 23.75 -0.01
CA SER A 125 -11.14 24.53 1.18
C SER A 125 -10.21 23.82 2.16
N VAL A 126 -9.85 22.56 1.91
CA VAL A 126 -8.98 21.79 2.81
C VAL A 126 -7.72 21.40 2.03
N PRO A 127 -6.52 21.83 2.46
CA PRO A 127 -5.28 21.43 1.81
C PRO A 127 -5.07 19.92 1.97
N ASP A 128 -4.20 19.36 1.15
CA ASP A 128 -3.67 18.02 1.31
C ASP A 128 -2.15 18.04 1.13
N CYS A 129 -1.49 17.02 1.67
CA CYS A 129 -0.05 16.85 1.46
C CYS A 129 0.33 15.38 1.36
N TRP A 130 1.57 15.15 0.95
CA TRP A 130 2.13 13.82 0.78
C TRP A 130 3.14 13.48 1.86
N LEU A 131 3.06 12.26 2.35
CA LEU A 131 3.99 11.66 3.29
C LEU A 131 4.62 10.39 2.68
N LYS A 132 5.91 10.16 2.97
CA LYS A 132 6.55 8.86 2.79
C LYS A 132 6.63 8.15 4.14
N LEU A 133 6.00 6.99 4.24
CA LEU A 133 6.01 6.14 5.44
C LEU A 133 6.75 4.84 5.16
N ILE A 134 7.72 4.49 6.01
CA ILE A 134 8.41 3.20 5.95
C ILE A 134 8.07 2.40 7.21
N LEU A 135 7.35 1.29 7.02
CA LEU A 135 6.89 0.41 8.09
C LEU A 135 7.56 -0.97 8.00
N ARG A 136 7.85 -1.56 9.17
CA ARG A 136 8.38 -2.93 9.30
C ARG A 136 7.38 -3.93 9.85
N GLU A 137 6.11 -3.53 9.96
CA GLU A 137 4.97 -4.36 10.30
C GLU A 137 3.85 -4.16 9.27
N GLY A 138 2.80 -4.99 9.33
CA GLY A 138 1.74 -5.03 8.33
C GLY A 138 0.38 -5.37 8.94
N ARG A 139 -0.07 -4.56 9.91
CA ARG A 139 -1.40 -4.74 10.53
C ARG A 139 -2.50 -4.31 9.56
N ASN A 140 -3.71 -4.82 9.76
CA ASN A 140 -4.86 -4.49 8.93
C ASN A 140 -5.03 -2.96 8.82
N ARG A 141 -5.04 -2.42 7.59
CA ARG A 141 -5.22 -0.98 7.30
C ARG A 141 -4.30 -0.04 8.10
N GLN A 142 -3.11 -0.50 8.48
CA GLN A 142 -2.27 0.16 9.48
C GLN A 142 -1.97 1.63 9.14
N VAL A 143 -1.47 1.92 7.95
CA VAL A 143 -1.14 3.30 7.52
C VAL A 143 -2.34 4.23 7.69
N ARG A 144 -3.50 3.83 7.18
CA ARG A 144 -4.74 4.63 7.26
C ARG A 144 -5.17 4.89 8.69
N ARG A 145 -5.05 3.88 9.56
CA ARG A 145 -5.37 4.01 10.99
C ARG A 145 -4.35 4.90 11.71
N MET A 146 -3.07 4.83 11.36
CA MET A 146 -2.02 5.67 11.92
C MET A 146 -2.25 7.15 11.57
N THR A 147 -2.44 7.49 10.30
CA THR A 147 -2.61 8.90 9.91
C THR A 147 -3.93 9.47 10.47
N ALA A 148 -5.01 8.68 10.51
CA ALA A 148 -6.26 9.09 11.15
C ALA A 148 -6.11 9.30 12.67
N ALA A 149 -5.29 8.50 13.36
CA ALA A 149 -5.06 8.63 14.79
C ALA A 149 -4.35 9.93 15.18
N VAL A 150 -3.61 10.55 14.24
CA VAL A 150 -2.99 11.88 14.43
C VAL A 150 -3.80 13.01 13.77
N GLY A 151 -5.05 12.76 13.38
CA GLY A 151 -5.96 13.78 12.86
C GLY A 151 -5.92 14.01 11.34
N HIS A 152 -5.16 13.21 10.59
CA HIS A 152 -4.95 13.39 9.14
C HIS A 152 -5.36 12.14 8.34
N PRO A 153 -6.67 11.93 8.08
CA PRO A 153 -7.13 10.77 7.33
C PRO A 153 -6.44 10.59 5.97
N THR A 154 -6.10 9.35 5.62
CA THR A 154 -5.48 9.02 4.33
C THR A 154 -6.50 9.14 3.18
N LEU A 155 -6.17 9.96 2.19
CA LEU A 155 -6.91 10.16 0.94
C LEU A 155 -6.49 9.16 -0.15
N ARG A 156 -5.18 8.95 -0.31
CA ARG A 156 -4.57 8.03 -1.29
C ARG A 156 -3.42 7.26 -0.66
N LEU A 157 -3.30 5.98 -0.99
CA LEU A 157 -2.27 5.11 -0.43
C LEU A 157 -1.66 4.26 -1.54
N VAL A 158 -0.37 4.50 -1.82
CA VAL A 158 0.41 3.75 -2.81
C VAL A 158 1.55 3.03 -2.11
N ARG A 159 1.59 1.69 -2.18
CA ARG A 159 2.76 0.94 -1.70
C ARG A 159 3.83 0.97 -2.79
N TRP A 160 4.91 1.71 -2.59
CA TRP A 160 5.93 1.92 -3.60
C TRP A 160 6.99 0.81 -3.63
N ARG A 161 7.34 0.28 -2.45
CA ARG A 161 8.46 -0.67 -2.28
C ARG A 161 8.18 -1.69 -1.18
N ILE A 162 8.65 -2.92 -1.37
CA ILE A 162 8.73 -3.98 -0.35
C ILE A 162 10.16 -4.52 -0.40
N GLY A 163 10.94 -4.37 0.68
CA GLY A 163 12.35 -4.75 0.67
C GLY A 163 13.08 -4.08 -0.50
N ASP A 164 13.66 -4.89 -1.39
CA ASP A 164 14.40 -4.43 -2.56
C ASP A 164 13.53 -4.28 -3.82
N TRP A 165 12.29 -4.77 -3.80
CA TRP A 165 11.37 -4.70 -4.94
C TRP A 165 10.63 -3.37 -4.99
N THR A 166 10.61 -2.73 -6.16
CA THR A 166 10.01 -1.40 -6.39
C THR A 166 9.02 -1.40 -7.55
N LEU A 167 8.13 -0.40 -7.57
CA LEU A 167 7.26 -0.08 -8.71
C LEU A 167 7.95 0.63 -9.87
N GLU A 168 9.23 0.93 -9.74
CA GLU A 168 9.95 1.71 -10.74
C GLU A 168 9.87 1.04 -12.11
N GLY A 169 9.39 1.80 -13.10
CA GLY A 169 9.18 1.33 -14.46
C GLY A 169 7.96 0.41 -14.67
N ILE A 170 7.03 0.32 -13.71
CA ILE A 170 5.80 -0.50 -13.83
C ILE A 170 4.57 0.41 -13.83
N ALA A 171 3.90 0.54 -14.97
CA ALA A 171 2.69 1.35 -15.07
C ALA A 171 1.49 0.68 -14.35
N PRO A 172 0.44 1.42 -13.98
CA PRO A 172 -0.73 0.86 -13.30
C PRO A 172 -1.41 -0.23 -14.13
N GLY A 173 -1.71 -1.36 -13.51
CA GLY A 173 -2.31 -2.50 -14.20
C GLY A 173 -1.30 -3.35 -14.97
N GLU A 174 -0.04 -2.94 -15.02
CA GLU A 174 1.04 -3.74 -15.60
C GLU A 174 1.82 -4.48 -14.51
N TRP A 175 2.49 -5.55 -14.95
CA TRP A 175 3.37 -6.35 -14.13
C TRP A 175 4.64 -6.71 -14.88
N ARG A 176 5.67 -7.09 -14.14
CA ARG A 176 6.89 -7.71 -14.68
C ARG A 176 7.38 -8.82 -13.77
N GLU A 177 8.08 -9.79 -14.34
CA GLU A 177 8.91 -10.69 -13.56
C GLU A 177 10.08 -9.93 -12.93
N VAL A 178 10.44 -10.30 -11.71
CA VAL A 178 11.54 -9.70 -10.95
C VAL A 178 12.40 -10.80 -10.33
N PRO A 179 13.72 -10.55 -10.14
CA PRO A 179 14.59 -11.49 -9.45
C PRO A 179 14.20 -11.64 -7.96
N VAL A 180 14.55 -12.81 -7.40
CA VAL A 180 14.26 -13.23 -6.01
C VAL A 180 15.44 -12.96 -5.08
#